data_AF-A0A284RVF9-F1
#
_entry.id   AF-A0A284RVF9-F1
#
_cell.length_a   1.000
_cell.length_b   1.000
_cell.length_c   1.000
_cell.angle_alpha   90.00
_cell.angle_beta   90.00
_cell.angle_gamma   90.00
#
_symmetry.space_group_name_H-M   'P 1'
#
loop_
_entity.id
_entity.type
_entity.pdbx_description
1 polymer ?
#
loop_
_entity_poly.entity_id
_entity_poly.type
_entity_poly.pdbx_seq_one_letter_code
_entity_poly.pdbx_strand_id
1 'polypeptide(L)'
;MAASDLWLANIFSVTIVVLSRLAYHKGIDLLVATAPRICSAFPNVRFVVGGDGPKLVDLLQMREKHNLQDRIEFLGPIRPNDVRSVLMRGAYSSTRLYVVSTRVGGMPEILPEDMISFAEPEEDDLADVFRAISEAIEIISNEKHDPIRAHERIKTFYDWAQVAERTEVVYDTVVKSRQMELWERMKRTMGLGSFAGPIYLIILVVDCLFLEWWLPRDELDFVVRHWDHDQFSQCVNQDRGIETFETH
;
A
#
# COMPACT_ATOMS: atom_id res chain seq x y z
N MET A 1 33.15 -23.42 -15.62
CA MET A 1 32.12 -22.40 -15.92
C MET A 1 32.61 -21.09 -15.34
N ALA A 2 32.94 -20.13 -16.20
CA ALA A 2 33.68 -18.94 -15.81
C ALA A 2 32.73 -17.89 -15.21
N ALA A 3 33.22 -17.09 -14.26
CA ALA A 3 32.46 -16.03 -13.61
C ALA A 3 31.80 -15.05 -14.61
N SER A 4 32.36 -14.90 -15.82
CA SER A 4 31.78 -14.13 -16.92
C SER A 4 30.41 -14.62 -17.39
N ASP A 5 30.14 -15.93 -17.33
CA ASP A 5 28.85 -16.52 -17.75
C ASP A 5 27.74 -16.18 -16.73
N LEU A 6 28.10 -16.10 -15.45
CA LEU A 6 27.19 -15.69 -14.36
C LEU A 6 26.85 -14.19 -14.44
N TRP A 7 27.81 -13.35 -14.82
CA TRP A 7 27.56 -11.92 -15.02
C TRP A 7 26.69 -11.64 -16.25
N LEU A 8 26.85 -12.38 -17.35
CA LEU A 8 26.02 -12.25 -18.56
C LEU A 8 24.60 -12.82 -18.34
N ALA A 9 24.44 -13.91 -17.59
CA ALA A 9 23.12 -14.42 -17.20
C ALA A 9 22.34 -13.42 -16.34
N ASN A 10 23.05 -12.62 -15.54
CA ASN A 10 22.51 -11.60 -14.63
C ASN A 10 22.18 -10.27 -15.33
N ILE A 11 22.31 -10.15 -16.66
CA ILE A 11 21.94 -8.96 -17.43
C ILE A 11 20.57 -9.12 -18.13
N PHE A 12 20.11 -10.35 -18.33
CA PHE A 12 18.83 -10.66 -19.01
C PHE A 12 17.75 -11.26 -18.09
N SER A 13 18.00 -11.30 -16.77
CA SER A 13 17.09 -11.95 -15.83
C SER A 13 16.08 -10.98 -15.23
N VAL A 14 14.78 -11.22 -15.43
CA VAL A 14 13.70 -10.47 -14.79
C VAL A 14 13.60 -10.86 -13.32
N THR A 15 13.64 -9.88 -12.42
CA THR A 15 13.55 -10.13 -10.97
C THR A 15 12.19 -9.71 -10.45
N ILE A 16 11.40 -10.68 -9.97
CA ILE A 16 10.12 -10.47 -9.33
C ILE A 16 10.37 -10.27 -7.83
N VAL A 17 10.02 -9.09 -7.33
CA VAL A 17 10.19 -8.75 -5.91
C VAL A 17 8.83 -8.83 -5.21
N VAL A 18 8.74 -9.61 -4.15
CA VAL A 18 7.53 -9.74 -3.33
C VAL A 18 7.85 -9.27 -1.91
N LEU A 19 7.27 -8.15 -1.50
CA LEU A 19 7.41 -7.60 -0.14
C LEU A 19 6.07 -7.59 0.57
N SER A 20 5.91 -8.42 1.60
CA SER A 20 4.69 -8.45 2.40
C SER A 20 4.88 -9.17 3.74
N ARG A 21 3.94 -9.00 4.67
CA ARG A 21 3.83 -9.94 5.80
C ARG A 21 3.41 -11.31 5.25
N LEU A 22 4.13 -12.37 5.62
CA LEU A 22 3.89 -13.72 5.12
C LEU A 22 2.71 -14.37 5.86
N ALA A 23 1.51 -13.88 5.59
CA ALA A 23 0.26 -14.28 6.24
C ALA A 23 -0.78 -14.76 5.23
N TYR A 24 -1.75 -15.55 5.69
CA TYR A 24 -2.80 -16.16 4.85
C TYR A 24 -3.56 -15.14 3.98
N HIS A 25 -4.01 -14.03 4.58
CA HIS A 25 -4.75 -12.97 3.89
C HIS A 25 -3.91 -12.11 2.94
N LYS A 26 -2.61 -12.43 2.76
CA LYS A 26 -1.70 -11.72 1.84
C LYS A 26 -1.43 -12.50 0.57
N GLY A 27 -2.17 -13.58 0.30
CA GLY A 27 -2.07 -14.34 -0.95
C GLY A 27 -0.77 -15.15 -1.09
N ILE A 28 -0.10 -15.46 0.02
CA ILE A 28 1.15 -16.24 -0.02
C ILE A 28 0.92 -17.65 -0.56
N ASP A 29 -0.24 -18.23 -0.33
CA ASP A 29 -0.60 -19.54 -0.86
C ASP A 29 -0.64 -19.54 -2.40
N LEU A 30 -1.06 -18.42 -3.01
CA LEU A 30 -1.00 -18.23 -4.46
C LEU A 30 0.44 -18.18 -4.94
N LEU A 31 1.33 -17.48 -4.22
CA LEU A 31 2.76 -17.42 -4.54
C LEU A 31 3.41 -18.81 -4.45
N VAL A 32 3.08 -19.60 -3.41
CA VAL A 32 3.56 -20.98 -3.24
C VAL A 32 3.17 -21.84 -4.45
N ALA A 33 1.95 -21.69 -4.96
CA ALA A 33 1.47 -22.48 -6.10
C ALA A 33 1.95 -21.97 -7.47
N THR A 34 2.14 -20.66 -7.64
CA THR A 34 2.47 -20.03 -8.93
C THR A 34 3.98 -19.90 -9.17
N ALA A 35 4.79 -19.65 -8.14
CA ALA A 35 6.24 -19.45 -8.30
C ALA A 35 6.95 -20.62 -9.01
N PRO A 36 6.68 -21.90 -8.69
CA PRO A 36 7.28 -23.02 -9.43
C PRO A 36 6.88 -23.06 -10.90
N ARG A 37 5.63 -22.74 -11.21
CA ARG A 37 5.11 -22.71 -12.58
C ARG A 37 5.81 -21.61 -13.39
N ILE A 38 5.95 -20.42 -12.82
CA ILE A 38 6.66 -19.29 -13.45
C ILE A 38 8.13 -19.62 -13.65
N CYS A 39 8.82 -20.17 -12.65
CA CYS A 39 10.23 -20.55 -12.80
C CYS A 39 10.45 -21.62 -13.89
N SER A 40 9.48 -22.53 -14.06
CA SER A 40 9.52 -23.55 -15.11
C SER A 40 9.23 -22.99 -16.50
N ALA A 41 8.30 -22.03 -16.61
CA ALA A 41 7.94 -21.40 -17.88
C ALA A 41 8.98 -20.36 -18.34
N PHE A 42 9.63 -19.66 -17.41
CA PHE A 42 10.56 -18.57 -17.70
C PHE A 42 11.94 -18.83 -17.07
N PRO A 43 12.91 -19.39 -17.83
CA PRO A 43 14.23 -19.71 -17.32
C PRO A 43 15.09 -18.51 -16.91
N ASN A 44 14.70 -17.29 -17.28
CA ASN A 44 15.39 -16.05 -16.93
C ASN A 44 14.74 -15.30 -15.74
N VAL A 45 13.76 -15.89 -15.04
CA VAL A 45 13.07 -15.21 -13.93
C VAL A 45 13.64 -15.58 -12.57
N ARG A 46 13.87 -14.60 -11.70
CA ARG A 46 14.27 -14.80 -10.31
C ARG A 46 13.26 -14.16 -9.37
N PHE A 47 13.09 -14.75 -8.19
CA PHE A 47 12.25 -14.19 -7.13
C PHE A 47 13.12 -13.69 -5.98
N VAL A 48 12.75 -12.53 -5.45
CA VAL A 48 13.25 -12.00 -4.18
C VAL A 48 12.05 -11.79 -3.27
N VAL A 49 11.96 -12.56 -2.20
CA VAL A 49 10.84 -12.52 -1.25
C VAL A 49 11.33 -11.95 0.07
N GLY A 50 10.73 -10.85 0.47
CA GLY A 50 11.04 -10.13 1.69
C GLY A 50 9.81 -10.03 2.58
N GLY A 51 9.99 -10.31 3.87
CA GLY A 51 8.91 -10.42 4.82
C GLY A 51 9.13 -11.52 5.84
N ASP A 52 8.30 -11.49 6.88
CA ASP A 52 8.23 -12.53 7.89
C ASP A 52 6.76 -12.88 8.18
N GLY A 53 6.54 -14.08 8.70
CA GLY A 53 5.22 -14.57 9.06
C GLY A 53 5.08 -16.10 9.01
N PRO A 54 3.94 -16.62 9.49
CA PRO A 54 3.72 -18.06 9.65
C PRO A 54 3.81 -18.85 8.33
N LYS A 55 3.56 -18.20 7.18
CA LYS A 55 3.61 -18.84 5.86
C LYS A 55 5.02 -18.95 5.26
N LEU A 56 6.06 -18.49 5.96
CA LEU A 56 7.45 -18.66 5.51
C LEU A 56 7.84 -20.13 5.35
N VAL A 57 7.35 -21.00 6.25
CA VAL A 57 7.64 -22.44 6.21
C VAL A 57 7.13 -23.08 4.92
N ASP A 58 5.91 -22.74 4.51
CA ASP A 58 5.29 -23.25 3.27
C ASP A 58 6.11 -22.84 2.03
N LEU A 59 6.60 -21.60 2.00
CA LEU A 59 7.46 -21.07 0.94
C LEU A 59 8.82 -21.79 0.90
N LEU A 60 9.46 -22.00 2.04
CA LEU A 60 10.73 -22.73 2.13
C LEU A 60 10.58 -24.19 1.69
N GLN A 61 9.51 -24.86 2.12
CA GLN A 61 9.20 -26.23 1.71
C GLN A 61 8.95 -26.33 0.20
N MET A 62 8.20 -25.40 -0.37
CA MET A 62 7.98 -25.34 -1.82
C MET A 62 9.30 -25.15 -2.57
N ARG A 63 10.16 -24.25 -2.09
CA ARG A 63 11.47 -23.99 -2.69
C ARG A 63 12.32 -25.27 -2.72
N GLU A 64 12.33 -26.01 -1.62
CA GLU A 64 13.04 -27.29 -1.50
C GLU A 64 12.45 -28.36 -2.43
N LYS A 65 11.14 -28.56 -2.37
CA LYS A 65 10.41 -29.56 -3.18
C LYS A 65 10.63 -29.40 -4.68
N HIS A 66 10.78 -28.15 -5.16
CA HIS A 66 10.96 -27.83 -6.56
C HIS A 66 12.41 -27.50 -6.95
N ASN A 67 13.38 -27.66 -6.03
CA ASN A 67 14.81 -27.35 -6.25
C ASN A 67 15.05 -25.90 -6.73
N LEU A 68 14.34 -24.91 -6.19
CA LEU A 68 14.38 -23.51 -6.63
C LEU A 68 15.35 -22.64 -5.80
N GLN A 69 16.37 -23.25 -5.21
CA GLN A 69 17.31 -22.60 -4.27
C GLN A 69 18.07 -21.45 -4.94
N ASP A 70 18.47 -21.64 -6.20
CA ASP A 70 19.20 -20.64 -6.99
C ASP A 70 18.27 -19.58 -7.62
N ARG A 71 16.96 -19.78 -7.52
CA ARG A 71 15.93 -18.97 -8.22
C ARG A 71 15.11 -18.11 -7.29
N ILE A 72 14.94 -18.52 -6.03
CA ILE A 72 14.12 -17.82 -5.04
C ILE A 72 14.97 -17.50 -3.82
N GLU A 73 15.23 -16.20 -3.64
CA GLU A 73 15.97 -15.66 -2.51
C GLU A 73 15.00 -15.14 -1.43
N PHE A 74 15.17 -15.60 -0.20
CA PHE A 74 14.42 -15.11 0.96
C PHE A 74 15.28 -14.16 1.78
N LEU A 75 14.83 -12.92 1.93
CA LEU A 75 15.53 -11.89 2.71
C LEU A 75 15.12 -11.85 4.19
N GLY A 76 13.98 -12.45 4.53
CA GLY A 76 13.40 -12.34 5.86
C GLY A 76 12.81 -10.95 6.14
N PRO A 77 12.66 -10.53 7.41
CA PRO A 77 12.06 -9.25 7.77
C PRO A 77 12.92 -8.08 7.30
N ILE A 78 12.29 -7.13 6.60
CA ILE A 78 12.95 -5.93 6.05
C ILE A 78 12.52 -4.71 6.85
N ARG A 79 13.49 -3.85 7.20
CA ARG A 79 13.20 -2.58 7.88
C ARG A 79 12.60 -1.58 6.89
N PRO A 80 11.70 -0.68 7.30
CA PRO A 80 11.08 0.28 6.39
C PRO A 80 12.08 1.08 5.53
N ASN A 81 13.21 1.48 6.10
CA ASN A 81 14.25 2.24 5.39
C ASN A 81 14.94 1.43 4.28
N ASP A 82 14.96 0.10 4.38
CA ASP A 82 15.61 -0.79 3.41
C ASP A 82 14.64 -1.27 2.32
N VAL A 83 13.34 -0.99 2.42
CA VAL A 83 12.34 -1.41 1.42
C VAL A 83 12.70 -0.90 0.03
N ARG A 84 13.15 0.36 -0.07
CA ARG A 84 13.56 0.95 -1.34
C ARG A 84 14.71 0.18 -1.97
N SER A 85 15.74 -0.16 -1.20
CA SER A 85 16.92 -0.86 -1.74
C SER A 85 16.56 -2.26 -2.24
N VAL A 86 15.59 -2.93 -1.61
CA VAL A 86 15.10 -4.23 -2.05
C VAL A 86 14.23 -4.13 -3.30
N LEU A 87 13.31 -3.17 -3.38
CA LEU A 87 12.50 -2.94 -4.59
C LEU A 87 13.38 -2.60 -5.81
N MET A 88 14.47 -1.86 -5.58
CA MET A 88 15.48 -1.57 -6.59
C MET A 88 16.20 -2.81 -7.14
N ARG A 89 16.12 -3.97 -6.49
CA ARG A 89 16.63 -5.23 -7.04
C ARG A 89 15.76 -5.79 -8.17
N GLY A 90 14.47 -5.46 -8.15
CA GLY A 90 13.52 -5.79 -9.23
C GLY A 90 13.63 -4.83 -10.41
N ALA A 91 14.10 -3.62 -10.15
CA ALA A 91 14.20 -2.54 -11.12
C ALA A 91 15.68 -2.30 -11.45
N TYR A 92 16.18 -2.85 -12.57
CA TYR A 92 17.56 -2.61 -13.06
C TYR A 92 17.92 -1.13 -13.20
N SER A 93 16.92 -0.25 -13.16
CA SER A 93 17.04 1.18 -12.94
C SER A 93 15.81 1.62 -12.15
N SER A 94 15.92 2.68 -11.33
CA SER A 94 14.91 3.22 -10.39
C SER A 94 13.54 3.60 -10.97
N THR A 95 13.31 3.21 -12.20
CA THR A 95 12.27 3.62 -13.13
C THR A 95 11.55 2.40 -13.73
N ARG A 96 12.10 1.17 -13.62
CA ARG A 96 11.59 -0.06 -14.27
C ARG A 96 10.64 -0.90 -13.39
N LEU A 97 9.85 -0.26 -12.52
CA LEU A 97 8.94 -1.01 -11.64
C LEU A 97 7.60 -1.24 -12.33
N TYR A 98 7.37 -2.46 -12.82
CA TYR A 98 6.06 -2.92 -13.25
C TYR A 98 5.38 -3.64 -12.09
N VAL A 99 4.14 -3.29 -11.78
CA VAL A 99 3.42 -3.83 -10.63
C VAL A 99 2.45 -4.92 -11.10
N VAL A 100 2.41 -6.03 -10.37
CA VAL A 100 1.35 -7.03 -10.53
C VAL A 100 0.59 -7.09 -9.22
N SER A 101 -0.72 -6.88 -9.28
CA SER A 101 -1.59 -6.90 -8.10
C SER A 101 -2.90 -7.62 -8.41
N THR A 102 -3.55 -8.13 -7.38
CA THR A 102 -4.96 -8.54 -7.51
C THR A 102 -5.85 -7.30 -7.66
N ARG A 103 -6.95 -7.42 -8.41
CA ARG A 103 -7.96 -6.36 -8.57
C ARG A 103 -8.90 -6.33 -7.36
N VAL A 104 -8.35 -5.98 -6.20
CA VAL A 104 -9.11 -5.81 -4.96
C VAL A 104 -8.75 -4.50 -4.27
N GLY A 105 -9.74 -3.78 -3.76
CA GLY A 105 -9.55 -2.48 -3.11
C GLY A 105 -9.24 -1.33 -4.08
N GLY A 106 -8.65 -0.24 -3.55
CA GLY A 106 -8.36 0.99 -4.31
C GLY A 106 -7.07 0.97 -5.16
N MET A 107 -6.42 -0.19 -5.35
CA MET A 107 -5.21 -0.27 -6.19
C MET A 107 -5.42 0.16 -7.66
N PRO A 108 -6.58 -0.12 -8.30
CA PRO A 108 -6.88 0.40 -9.64
C PRO A 108 -6.95 1.93 -9.72
N GLU A 109 -7.17 2.62 -8.60
CA GLU A 109 -7.22 4.08 -8.54
C GLU A 109 -5.81 4.71 -8.41
N ILE A 110 -4.82 3.87 -8.09
CA ILE A 110 -3.51 4.28 -7.61
C ILE A 110 -2.46 4.30 -8.73
N LEU A 111 -2.52 3.37 -9.69
CA LEU A 111 -1.55 3.27 -10.78
C LEU A 111 -2.24 3.19 -12.15
N PRO A 112 -1.67 3.83 -13.19
CA PRO A 112 -2.16 3.70 -14.57
C PRO A 112 -2.14 2.26 -15.09
N GLU A 113 -3.11 1.90 -15.94
CA GLU A 113 -3.25 0.56 -16.54
C GLU A 113 -2.01 0.10 -17.34
N ASP A 114 -1.19 1.02 -17.85
CA ASP A 114 0.06 0.71 -18.58
C ASP A 114 1.25 0.38 -17.66
N MET A 115 1.07 0.45 -16.34
CA MET A 115 2.11 0.20 -15.33
C MET A 115 1.76 -0.93 -14.36
N ILE A 116 0.55 -1.46 -14.46
CA ILE A 116 0.03 -2.50 -13.58
C ILE A 116 -0.71 -3.58 -14.38
N SER A 117 -0.39 -4.84 -14.12
CA SER A 117 -1.26 -5.96 -14.56
C SER A 117 -2.09 -6.43 -13.37
N PHE A 118 -3.39 -6.61 -13.62
CA PHE A 118 -4.33 -7.08 -12.63
C PHE A 118 -4.63 -8.57 -12.81
N ALA A 119 -4.48 -9.32 -11.72
CA ALA A 119 -5.11 -10.63 -11.59
C ALA A 119 -6.53 -10.44 -11.04
N GLU A 120 -7.53 -10.92 -11.77
CA GLU A 120 -8.91 -10.93 -11.28
C GLU A 120 -9.11 -12.12 -10.33
N PRO A 121 -9.85 -11.93 -9.21
CA PRO A 121 -10.20 -13.06 -8.36
C PRO A 121 -11.38 -13.84 -8.99
N GLU A 122 -11.08 -14.77 -9.90
CA GLU A 122 -12.05 -15.71 -10.50
C GLU A 122 -11.97 -17.10 -9.84
N GLU A 123 -12.83 -18.06 -10.24
CA GLU A 123 -12.88 -19.42 -9.66
C GLU A 123 -11.54 -20.19 -9.75
N ASP A 124 -10.62 -19.77 -10.63
CA ASP A 124 -9.24 -20.28 -10.75
C ASP A 124 -8.20 -19.16 -10.59
N ASP A 125 -8.16 -18.55 -9.39
CA ASP A 125 -7.19 -17.53 -8.96
C ASP A 125 -5.73 -17.82 -9.39
N LEU A 126 -5.35 -19.10 -9.50
CA LEU A 126 -3.99 -19.51 -9.86
C LEU A 126 -3.67 -19.28 -11.34
N ALA A 127 -4.64 -19.52 -12.23
CA ALA A 127 -4.46 -19.33 -13.67
C ALA A 127 -4.32 -17.84 -14.00
N ASP A 128 -5.11 -16.98 -13.37
CA ASP A 128 -5.06 -15.54 -13.60
C ASP A 128 -3.80 -14.88 -13.06
N VAL A 129 -3.35 -15.25 -11.86
CA VAL A 129 -2.07 -14.75 -11.34
C VAL A 129 -0.91 -15.19 -12.23
N PHE A 130 -0.93 -16.44 -12.71
CA PHE A 130 0.09 -16.92 -13.65
C PHE A 130 0.06 -16.12 -14.97
N ARG A 131 -1.12 -15.87 -15.54
CA ARG A 131 -1.30 -15.07 -16.75
C ARG A 131 -0.79 -13.64 -16.56
N ALA A 132 -1.19 -12.96 -15.49
CA ALA A 132 -0.81 -11.58 -15.21
C ALA A 132 0.71 -11.42 -15.02
N ILE A 133 1.36 -12.35 -14.31
CA ILE A 133 2.82 -12.37 -14.16
C ILE A 133 3.51 -12.64 -15.51
N SER A 134 2.97 -13.58 -16.31
CA SER A 134 3.52 -13.92 -17.62
C SER A 134 3.47 -12.73 -18.59
N GLU A 135 2.32 -12.04 -18.66
CA GLU A 135 2.16 -10.81 -19.45
C GLU A 135 3.13 -9.72 -19.00
N ALA A 136 3.30 -9.54 -17.69
CA ALA A 136 4.26 -8.57 -17.15
C ALA A 136 5.70 -8.89 -17.57
N ILE A 137 6.10 -10.17 -17.49
CA ILE A 137 7.43 -10.62 -17.93
C ILE A 137 7.62 -10.33 -19.43
N GLU A 138 6.63 -10.60 -20.26
CA GLU A 138 6.70 -10.33 -21.71
C GLU A 138 6.79 -8.82 -22.01
N ILE A 139 6.03 -7.98 -21.31
CA ILE A 139 6.08 -6.52 -21.48
C ILE A 139 7.47 -5.98 -21.12
N ILE A 140 8.02 -6.44 -19.99
CA ILE A 140 9.37 -6.05 -19.54
C ILE A 140 10.43 -6.56 -20.50
N SER A 141 10.34 -7.82 -20.92
CA SER A 141 11.33 -8.48 -21.80
C SER A 141 11.34 -7.89 -23.20
N ASN A 142 10.22 -7.36 -23.69
CA ASN A 142 10.12 -6.71 -25.00
C ASN A 142 10.46 -5.21 -24.96
N GLU A 143 10.95 -4.69 -23.82
CA GLU A 143 11.25 -3.27 -23.60
C GLU A 143 10.09 -2.31 -23.92
N LYS A 144 8.85 -2.81 -23.86
CA LYS A 144 7.65 -2.02 -24.17
C LYS A 144 7.25 -1.07 -23.04
N HIS A 145 7.93 -1.14 -21.90
CA HIS A 145 7.69 -0.28 -20.75
C HIS A 145 8.80 0.77 -20.65
N ASP A 146 8.46 2.04 -20.96
CA ASP A 146 9.37 3.17 -20.80
C ASP A 146 9.47 3.56 -19.31
N PRO A 147 10.61 3.28 -18.67
CA PRO A 147 10.77 3.44 -17.23
C PRO A 147 10.72 4.91 -16.79
N ILE A 148 11.32 5.80 -17.60
CA ILE A 148 11.51 7.20 -17.24
C ILE A 148 10.16 7.90 -17.26
N ARG A 149 9.40 7.66 -18.34
CA ARG A 149 8.03 8.16 -18.48
C ARG A 149 7.11 7.67 -17.36
N ALA A 150 7.24 6.39 -16.98
CA ALA A 150 6.56 5.80 -15.85
C ALA A 150 6.81 6.57 -14.54
N HIS A 151 8.06 6.83 -14.21
CA HIS A 151 8.45 7.57 -13.01
C HIS A 151 7.97 9.03 -13.02
N GLU A 152 8.11 9.73 -14.15
CA GLU A 152 7.63 11.10 -14.30
C GLU A 152 6.12 11.21 -14.08
N ARG A 153 5.36 10.21 -14.53
CA ARG A 153 3.91 10.16 -14.35
C ARG A 153 3.54 9.90 -12.89
N ILE A 154 4.19 8.96 -12.19
CA ILE A 154 3.93 8.68 -10.76
C ILE A 154 4.13 9.93 -9.89
N LYS A 155 5.15 10.74 -10.17
CA LYS A 155 5.38 12.01 -9.46
C LYS A 155 4.19 12.98 -9.53
N THR A 156 3.39 12.91 -10.59
CA THR A 156 2.21 13.78 -10.74
C THR A 156 0.99 13.30 -9.95
N PHE A 157 0.91 12.01 -9.62
CA PHE A 157 -0.24 11.44 -8.89
C PHE A 157 -0.04 11.44 -7.37
N TYR A 158 1.19 11.22 -6.89
CA TYR A 158 1.53 11.09 -5.47
C TYR A 158 2.25 12.32 -4.94
N ASP A 159 1.51 13.40 -4.76
CA ASP A 159 1.99 14.58 -4.06
C ASP A 159 1.25 14.75 -2.72
N TRP A 160 1.94 14.41 -1.63
CA TRP A 160 1.40 14.57 -0.27
C TRP A 160 1.03 16.02 0.05
N ALA A 161 1.66 17.02 -0.59
CA ALA A 161 1.29 18.41 -0.40
C ALA A 161 -0.13 18.69 -0.93
N GLN A 162 -0.44 18.17 -2.14
CA GLN A 162 -1.80 18.29 -2.71
C GLN A 162 -2.83 17.50 -1.91
N VAL A 163 -2.48 16.31 -1.41
CA VAL A 163 -3.38 15.53 -0.55
C VAL A 163 -3.69 16.28 0.74
N ALA A 164 -2.68 16.89 1.36
CA ALA A 164 -2.85 17.70 2.57
C ALA A 164 -3.75 18.91 2.31
N GLU A 165 -3.48 19.69 1.25
CA GLU A 165 -4.26 20.87 0.88
C GLU A 165 -5.73 20.52 0.61
N ARG A 166 -5.99 19.47 -0.17
CA ARG A 166 -7.37 19.00 -0.43
C ARG A 166 -8.07 18.51 0.83
N THR A 167 -7.33 17.86 1.73
CA THR A 167 -7.86 17.40 3.02
C THR A 167 -8.22 18.59 3.89
N GLU A 168 -7.38 19.61 3.95
CA GLU A 168 -7.63 20.85 4.70
C GLU A 168 -8.92 21.53 4.24
N VAL A 169 -9.15 21.66 2.93
CA VAL A 169 -10.40 22.23 2.38
C VAL A 169 -11.64 21.45 2.86
N VAL A 170 -11.57 20.12 2.93
CA VAL A 170 -12.68 19.29 3.43
C VAL A 170 -12.92 19.56 4.91
N TYR A 171 -11.87 19.60 5.72
CA TYR A 171 -11.98 19.94 7.13
C TYR A 171 -12.59 21.33 7.33
N ASP A 172 -12.09 22.32 6.60
CA ASP A 172 -12.60 23.70 6.61
C ASP A 172 -14.08 23.76 6.24
N THR A 173 -14.49 22.98 5.23
CA THR A 173 -15.88 22.89 4.79
C THR A 173 -16.75 22.25 5.88
N VAL A 174 -16.28 21.19 6.54
CA VAL A 174 -17.01 20.52 7.63
C VAL A 174 -17.12 21.42 8.86
N VAL A 175 -16.06 22.16 9.20
CA VAL A 175 -16.06 23.12 10.33
C VAL A 175 -17.02 24.29 10.04
N LYS A 176 -17.01 24.82 8.82
CA LYS A 176 -17.91 25.90 8.38
C LYS A 176 -19.34 25.40 8.13
N SER A 177 -19.53 24.10 7.91
CA SER A 177 -20.86 23.51 7.75
C SER A 177 -21.64 23.65 9.04
N ARG A 178 -22.94 23.91 8.92
CA ARG A 178 -23.82 24.07 10.08
C ARG A 178 -23.83 22.77 10.87
N GLN A 179 -23.15 22.79 12.02
CA GLN A 179 -23.24 21.71 12.99
C GLN A 179 -24.72 21.53 13.33
N MET A 180 -25.25 20.31 13.12
CA MET A 180 -26.63 19.99 13.46
C MET A 180 -26.84 20.25 14.95
N GLU A 181 -27.53 21.33 15.27
CA GLU A 181 -27.81 21.69 16.65
C GLU A 181 -28.64 20.60 17.31
N LEU A 182 -28.48 20.46 18.63
CA LEU A 182 -29.25 19.51 19.44
C LEU A 182 -30.75 19.65 19.17
N TRP A 183 -31.23 20.87 18.98
CA TRP A 183 -32.62 21.15 18.65
C TRP A 183 -33.09 20.56 17.31
N GLU A 184 -32.24 20.58 16.28
CA GLU A 184 -32.56 19.98 14.98
C GLU A 184 -32.54 18.46 15.05
N ARG A 185 -31.63 17.89 15.85
CA ARG A 185 -31.61 16.45 16.16
C ARG A 185 -32.90 16.05 16.88
N MET A 186 -33.29 16.77 17.94
CA MET A 186 -34.51 16.52 18.71
C MET A 186 -35.78 16.57 17.84
N LYS A 187 -35.89 17.57 16.95
CA LYS A 187 -37.03 17.70 16.02
C LYS A 187 -37.10 16.53 15.02
N ARG A 188 -35.97 16.10 14.47
CA ARG A 188 -35.91 14.93 13.58
C ARG A 188 -36.23 13.63 14.32
N THR A 189 -35.75 13.49 15.56
CA THR A 189 -36.02 12.32 16.41
C THR A 189 -37.52 12.18 16.69
N MET A 190 -38.23 13.28 16.97
CA MET A 190 -39.69 13.27 17.12
C MET A 190 -40.44 12.93 15.83
N GLY A 191 -39.82 13.06 14.65
CA GLY A 191 -40.39 12.69 13.36
C GLY A 191 -40.41 11.19 13.05
N LEU A 192 -39.76 10.34 13.86
CA LEU A 192 -39.68 8.88 13.65
C LEU A 192 -40.94 8.09 14.07
N GLY A 193 -42.07 8.78 14.26
CA GLY A 193 -43.38 8.20 14.53
C GLY A 193 -43.89 8.42 15.97
N SER A 194 -45.21 8.27 16.16
CA SER A 194 -45.93 8.71 17.37
C SER A 194 -45.51 8.02 18.68
N PHE A 195 -44.89 6.83 18.61
CA PHE A 195 -44.42 6.09 19.79
C PHE A 195 -42.89 5.98 19.87
N ALA A 196 -42.22 5.75 18.74
CA ALA A 196 -40.75 5.61 18.72
C ALA A 196 -40.05 6.95 18.94
N GLY A 197 -40.59 8.05 18.40
CA GLY A 197 -39.98 9.37 18.50
C GLY A 197 -39.77 9.87 19.94
N PRO A 198 -40.80 9.84 20.81
CA PRO A 198 -40.65 10.22 22.22
C PRO A 198 -39.62 9.36 22.98
N ILE A 199 -39.55 8.05 22.70
CA ILE A 199 -38.59 7.13 23.34
C ILE A 199 -37.16 7.50 22.95
N TYR A 200 -36.87 7.67 21.66
CA TYR A 200 -35.54 8.06 21.20
C TYR A 200 -35.15 9.46 21.66
N LEU A 201 -36.12 10.37 21.82
CA LEU A 201 -35.86 11.70 22.39
C LEU A 201 -35.39 11.59 23.85
N ILE A 202 -36.05 10.76 24.66
CA ILE A 202 -35.66 10.52 26.05
C ILE A 202 -34.25 9.92 26.11
N ILE A 203 -33.96 8.91 25.27
CA ILE A 203 -32.62 8.30 25.19
C ILE A 203 -31.57 9.36 24.84
N LEU A 204 -31.80 10.18 23.82
CA LEU A 204 -30.87 11.24 23.41
C LEU A 204 -30.61 12.28 24.51
N VAL A 205 -31.64 12.65 25.29
CA VAL A 205 -31.50 13.57 26.42
C VAL A 205 -30.70 12.94 27.56
N VAL A 206 -30.99 11.67 27.89
CA VAL A 206 -30.27 10.92 28.92
C VAL A 206 -28.80 10.75 28.53
N ASP A 207 -28.51 10.40 27.27
CA ASP A 207 -27.15 10.28 26.75
C ASP A 207 -26.40 11.62 26.86
N CYS A 208 -27.04 12.74 26.51
CA CYS A 208 -26.42 14.07 26.64
C CYS A 208 -26.08 14.42 28.11
N LEU A 209 -27.00 14.16 29.04
CA LEU A 209 -26.78 14.40 30.47
C LEU A 209 -25.70 13.47 31.04
N PHE A 210 -25.68 12.21 30.60
CA PHE A 210 -24.68 11.23 31.00
C PHE A 210 -23.29 11.61 30.49
N LEU A 211 -23.18 12.07 29.24
CA LEU A 211 -21.93 12.57 28.66
C LEU A 211 -21.41 13.80 29.43
N GLU A 212 -22.28 14.73 29.80
CA GLU A 212 -21.89 15.92 30.58
C GLU A 212 -21.46 15.58 32.01
N TRP A 213 -22.03 14.52 32.59
CA TRP A 213 -21.64 14.01 33.91
C TRP A 213 -20.33 13.21 33.89
N TRP A 214 -20.11 12.39 32.85
CA TRP A 214 -18.93 11.53 32.73
C TRP A 214 -17.71 12.23 32.15
N LEU A 215 -17.92 13.19 31.24
CA LEU A 215 -16.87 13.97 30.59
C LEU A 215 -17.29 15.44 30.59
N PRO A 216 -17.03 16.18 31.68
CA PRO A 216 -17.38 17.59 31.77
C PRO A 216 -16.74 18.33 30.60
N ARG A 217 -17.50 19.22 29.94
CA ARG A 217 -16.96 19.98 28.80
C ARG A 217 -15.73 20.82 29.16
N ASP A 218 -15.58 21.15 30.44
CA ASP A 218 -14.46 21.93 30.97
C ASP A 218 -13.15 21.12 31.03
N GLU A 219 -13.21 19.78 30.94
CA GLU A 219 -12.05 18.89 30.85
C GLU A 219 -11.67 18.53 29.41
N LEU A 220 -12.43 18.99 28.42
CA LEU A 220 -12.10 18.79 27.01
C LEU A 220 -10.97 19.74 26.61
N ASP A 221 -9.81 19.17 26.29
CA ASP A 221 -8.74 19.89 25.62
C ASP A 221 -9.19 20.30 24.22
N PHE A 222 -9.62 21.56 24.09
CA PHE A 222 -9.85 22.17 22.79
C PHE A 222 -8.48 22.50 22.18
N VAL A 223 -8.22 22.00 20.98
CA VAL A 223 -7.02 22.38 20.22
C VAL A 223 -7.17 23.84 19.78
N VAL A 224 -6.60 24.76 20.56
CA VAL A 224 -6.66 26.21 20.29
C VAL A 224 -5.61 26.63 19.26
N ARG A 225 -4.58 25.81 19.02
CA ARG A 225 -3.53 26.15 18.05
C ARG A 225 -4.01 25.89 16.63
N HIS A 226 -4.04 26.93 15.81
CA HIS A 226 -4.13 26.81 14.37
C HIS A 226 -2.84 26.18 13.84
N TRP A 227 -2.97 25.31 12.84
CA TRP A 227 -1.85 24.76 12.09
C TRP A 227 -1.04 25.91 11.46
N ASP A 228 0.26 25.96 11.73
CA ASP A 228 1.17 26.98 11.19
C ASP A 228 2.10 26.32 10.16
N HIS A 229 1.82 26.60 8.89
CA HIS A 229 2.55 26.01 7.77
C HIS A 229 4.02 26.44 7.73
N ASP A 230 4.36 27.63 8.25
CA ASP A 230 5.72 28.13 8.29
C ASP A 230 6.55 27.41 9.37
N GLN A 231 5.95 27.12 10.53
CA GLN A 231 6.59 26.30 11.57
C GLN A 231 6.85 24.88 11.10
N PHE A 232 5.88 24.25 10.42
CA PHE A 232 6.08 22.91 9.87
C PHE A 232 7.19 22.89 8.81
N SER A 233 7.19 23.86 7.89
CA SER A 233 8.23 24.01 6.85
C SER A 233 9.62 24.18 7.46
N GLN A 234 9.73 24.94 8.56
CA GLN A 234 10.99 25.11 9.28
C GLN A 234 11.48 23.79 9.90
N CYS A 235 10.61 23.03 10.59
CA CYS A 235 10.98 21.73 11.15
C CYS A 235 11.44 20.73 10.09
N VAL A 236 10.72 20.62 8.97
CA VAL A 236 11.07 19.73 7.85
C VAL A 236 12.42 20.12 7.23
N ASN A 237 12.69 21.41 7.10
CA ASN A 237 13.97 21.90 6.59
C ASN A 237 15.12 21.69 7.60
N GLN A 238 14.83 21.73 8.91
CA GLN A 238 15.81 21.43 9.96
C GLN A 238 16.23 19.96 9.92
N ASP A 239 15.29 19.03 9.78
CA ASP A 239 15.58 17.59 9.66
C ASP A 239 16.36 17.26 8.38
N ARG A 240 16.00 17.89 7.24
CA ARG A 240 16.77 17.76 5.99
C ARG A 240 18.20 18.30 6.09
N GLY A 241 18.41 19.34 6.91
CA GLY A 241 19.75 19.85 7.19
C GLY A 241 20.59 18.85 8.00
N ILE A 242 19.99 18.15 8.97
CA ILE A 242 20.70 17.18 9.81
C ILE A 242 21.15 15.95 8.99
N GLU A 243 20.34 15.45 8.05
CA GLU A 243 20.74 14.35 7.16
C GLU A 243 21.93 14.69 6.25
N THR A 244 22.09 15.97 5.88
CA THR A 244 23.26 16.42 5.08
C THR A 244 24.56 16.54 5.90
N PHE A 245 24.49 16.59 7.23
CA PHE A 245 25.68 16.63 8.10
C PHE A 245 26.15 15.24 8.57
N GLU A 246 25.30 14.21 8.51
CA GLU A 246 25.69 12.83 8.87
C GLU A 246 26.25 11.99 7.70
N THR A 247 26.30 12.56 6.48
CA THR A 247 26.78 11.88 5.26
C THR A 247 28.19 12.32 4.79
N HIS A 248 28.99 12.93 5.67
CA HIS A 248 30.39 13.26 5.40
C HIS A 248 31.38 12.50 6.30
#